data_AF-A0A971GXN0-F1
#
_entry.id   AF-A0A971GXN0-F1
#
_cell.length_a   1.000
_cell.length_b   1.000
_cell.length_c   1.000
_cell.angle_alpha   90.00
_cell.angle_beta   90.00
_cell.angle_gamma   90.00
#
_symmetry.space_group_name_H-M   'P 1'
#
loop_
_entity.id
_entity.type
_entity.pdbx_description
1 polymer ?
#
loop_
_entity_poly.entity_id
_entity_poly.type
_entity_poly.pdbx_seq_one_letter_code
_entity_poly.pdbx_strand_id
1 'polypeptide(L)' 'MENSFLLEEIKNEIEDKRKALNQLILVDADKEDILKFSIELDRLIDKYYSLKLNKKQSR' A
#
# COMPACT_ATOMS: atom_id res chain seq x y z
N MET A 1 19.88 10.26 2.00
CA MET A 1 19.13 9.82 3.21
C MET A 1 17.64 9.67 2.91
N GLU A 2 17.15 10.12 1.75
CA GLU A 2 15.71 10.22 1.46
C GLU A 2 14.94 8.90 1.28
N ASN A 3 15.57 7.84 0.78
CA ASN A 3 14.83 6.62 0.41
C ASN A 3 14.31 5.80 1.59
N SER A 4 14.79 6.02 2.81
CA SER A 4 14.27 5.31 3.99
C SER A 4 12.97 5.95 4.49
N PHE A 5 12.89 7.28 4.44
CA PHE A 5 11.70 8.04 4.81
C PHE A 5 10.53 7.74 3.85
N LEU A 6 10.79 7.75 2.54
CA LEU A 6 9.81 7.40 1.50
C LEU A 6 9.25 5.98 1.65
N LEU A 7 10.10 5.01 2.01
CA LEU A 7 9.64 3.63 2.25
C LEU A 7 8.77 3.55 3.50
N GLU A 8 9.11 4.29 4.55
CA GLU A 8 8.35 4.32 5.79
C GLU A 8 6.98 4.99 5.61
N GLU A 9 6.92 6.09 4.84
CA GLU A 9 5.65 6.73 4.46
C GLU A 9 4.75 5.79 3.65
N ILE A 10 5.28 5.15 2.60
CA ILE A 10 4.48 4.22 1.79
C ILE A 10 4.01 3.04 2.64
N LYS A 11 4.84 2.56 3.58
CA LYS A 11 4.44 1.50 4.50
C LYS A 11 3.29 1.95 5.42
N ASN A 12 3.36 3.17 5.97
CA ASN A 12 2.29 3.73 6.78
C ASN A 12 1.00 3.90 5.96
N GLU A 13 1.08 4.41 4.72
CA GLU A 13 -0.07 4.50 3.82
C GLU A 13 -0.71 3.13 3.53
N ILE A 14 0.09 2.09 3.33
CA ILE A 14 -0.41 0.72 3.14
C ILE A 14 -1.13 0.24 4.40
N GLU A 15 -0.59 0.49 5.59
CA GLU A 15 -1.24 0.10 6.84
C GLU A 15 -2.55 0.85 7.10
N ASP A 16 -2.60 2.15 6.83
CA ASP A 16 -3.82 2.95 6.97
C ASP A 16 -4.90 2.52 5.98
N LYS A 17 -4.56 2.34 4.69
CA LYS A 17 -5.52 1.82 3.71
C LYS A 17 -5.97 0.40 4.04
N ARG A 18 -5.12 -0.44 4.65
CA ARG A 18 -5.49 -1.80 5.06
C ARG A 18 -6.46 -1.78 6.23
N LYS A 19 -6.27 -0.87 7.18
CA LYS A 19 -7.25 -0.63 8.25
C LYS A 19 -8.57 -0.11 7.68
N ALA A 20 -8.54 0.83 6.74
CA ALA A 20 -9.75 1.35 6.08
C ALA A 20 -10.51 0.24 5.32
N LEU A 21 -9.79 -0.61 4.56
CA LEU A 21 -10.38 -1.77 3.89
C LEU A 21 -11.03 -2.74 4.90
N ASN A 22 -10.35 -3.07 6.00
CA ASN A 22 -10.92 -3.93 7.03
C ASN A 22 -12.16 -3.30 7.68
N GLN A 23 -12.20 -1.99 7.89
CA GLN A 23 -13.39 -1.30 8.38
C GLN A 23 -14.53 -1.38 7.36
N LEU A 24 -14.26 -1.16 6.08
CA LEU A 24 -15.27 -1.30 5.01
C LEU A 24 -15.85 -2.72 4.97
N ILE A 25 -15.01 -3.75 5.10
CA ILE A 25 -15.46 -5.14 5.17
C ILE A 25 -16.34 -5.38 6.41
N LEU A 26 -16.00 -4.80 7.56
CA LEU A 26 -16.78 -4.93 8.80
C LEU A 26 -18.15 -4.24 8.73
N VAL A 27 -18.28 -3.19 7.90
CA VAL A 27 -19.51 -2.39 7.75
C VAL A 27 -20.41 -2.95 6.63
N ASP A 28 -20.09 -4.13 6.08
CA ASP A 28 -20.79 -4.72 4.93
C ASP A 28 -20.83 -3.74 3.74
N ALA A 29 -19.71 -3.03 3.52
CA ALA A 29 -19.58 -2.08 2.43
C ALA A 29 -19.63 -2.78 1.07
N ASP A 30 -19.97 -2.01 0.05
CA ASP A 30 -20.20 -2.53 -1.28
C ASP A 30 -18.97 -3.26 -1.84
N LYS A 31 -19.18 -4.38 -2.51
CA LYS A 31 -18.10 -5.21 -3.05
C LYS A 31 -17.25 -4.43 -4.05
N GLU A 32 -17.85 -3.47 -4.76
CA GLU A 32 -17.12 -2.58 -5.67
C GLU A 32 -16.13 -1.68 -4.94
N ASP A 33 -16.49 -1.16 -3.77
CA ASP A 33 -15.60 -0.32 -2.97
C ASP A 33 -14.47 -1.14 -2.34
N ILE A 34 -14.79 -2.34 -1.84
CA ILE A 34 -13.77 -3.28 -1.36
C ILE A 34 -12.80 -3.64 -2.49
N LEU A 35 -13.30 -3.88 -3.71
CA LEU A 35 -12.48 -4.22 -4.86
C LEU A 35 -11.56 -3.05 -5.26
N LYS A 36 -12.09 -1.82 -5.32
CA LYS A 36 -11.31 -0.61 -5.63
C LYS A 36 -10.19 -0.42 -4.60
N PHE A 37 -10.52 -0.50 -3.31
CA PHE A 37 -9.52 -0.35 -2.26
C PHE A 37 -8.47 -1.47 -2.31
N SER A 38 -8.86 -2.71 -2.63
CA SER A 38 -7.90 -3.81 -2.81
C SER A 38 -6.91 -3.53 -3.94
N ILE A 39 -7.40 -3.06 -5.11
CA ILE A 39 -6.54 -2.74 -6.25
C ILE A 39 -5.58 -1.59 -5.94
N GLU A 40 -6.05 -0.56 -5.22
CA GLU A 40 -5.18 0.53 -4.78
C GLU A 40 -4.12 0.07 -3.79
N LEU A 41 -4.47 -0.85 -2.88
CA LEU A 41 -3.54 -1.42 -1.90
C LEU A 41 -2.44 -2.21 -2.60
N ASP A 42 -2.80 -3.05 -3.58
CA ASP A 42 -1.86 -3.81 -4.41
C ASP A 42 -0.89 -2.88 -5.15
N ARG A 43 -1.38 -1.78 -5.73
CA ARG A 43 -0.52 -0.79 -6.41
C ARG A 43 0.47 -0.11 -5.46
N LEU A 44 0.05 0.20 -4.24
CA LEU A 44 0.94 0.79 -3.24
C LEU A 44 2.01 -0.19 -2.78
N ILE A 45 1.63 -1.47 -2.60
CA ILE A 45 2.58 -2.55 -2.30
C ILE A 45 3.57 -2.69 -3.46
N ASP A 46 3.11 -2.74 -4.70
CA ASP A 46 3.99 -2.83 -5.87
C ASP A 46 4.98 -1.65 -5.94
N LYS A 47 4.50 -0.42 -5.69
CA LYS A 47 5.34 0.78 -5.61
C LYS A 47 6.38 0.68 -4.50
N TYR A 48 6.00 0.18 -3.31
CA TYR A 48 6.91 -0.06 -2.20
C TYR A 48 8.01 -1.07 -2.57
N TYR A 49 7.63 -2.20 -3.15
CA TYR A 49 8.59 -3.22 -3.57
C TYR A 49 9.48 -2.73 -4.71
N SER A 50 8.94 -2.02 -5.70
CA SER A 50 9.69 -1.43 -6.80
C SER A 50 10.74 -0.41 -6.33
N LEU A 51 10.41 0.43 -5.34
CA LEU A 51 11.36 1.34 -4.70
C LEU A 51 12.42 0.60 -3.90
N LYS A 52 12.02 -0.48 -3.21
CA LYS A 52 12.94 -1.34 -2.46
C LYS A 52 13.88 -2.13 -3.39
N LEU A 53 13.41 -2.56 -4.56
CA LEU A 53 14.17 -3.33 -5.54
C LEU A 53 15.13 -2.46 -6.36
N ASN A 54 14.74 -1.23 -6.70
CA ASN A 54 15.63 -0.25 -7.36
C ASN A 54 16.91 0.00 -6.54
N LYS A 55 16.85 -0.09 -5.20
CA LYS A 55 18.04 -0.04 -4.33
C LYS A 55 19.03 -1.20 -4.55
N LYS A 56 18.61 -2.31 -5.16
CA LYS A 56 19.39 -3.55 -5.27
C LYS A 56 20.08 -3.74 -6.63
N GLN A 57 19.76 -2.92 -7.64
CA GLN A 57 20.31 -3.03 -9.00
C GLN A 57 21.48 -2.08 -9.31
N SER A 58 21.86 -1.19 -8.39
CA SER A 58 23.08 -0.39 -8.54
C SER A 58 24.22 -1.04 -7.76
N ARG A 59 24.78 -2.13 -8.28
CA ARG A 59 26.02 -2.74 -7.78
C ARG A 59 26.88 -3.22 -8.92
#